data_AF-A0A6G0Z547-F1
#
_entry.id   AF-A0A6G0Z547-F1
#
_cell.length_a   1.000
_cell.length_b   1.000
_cell.length_c   1.000
_cell.angle_alpha   90.00
_cell.angle_beta   90.00
_cell.angle_gamma   90.00
#
_symmetry.space_group_name_H-M   'P 1'
#
loop_
_entity.id
_entity.type
_entity.pdbx_description
1 polymer ?
#
loop_
_entity_poly.entity_id
_entity_poly.type
_entity_poly.pdbx_seq_one_letter_code
_entity_poly.pdbx_strand_id
1 'polypeptide(L)'
;MKSNKIIRDSKSPFNFQLVVVKKKNLDSAGKPKLRICVDFRKLNEVTENEAYGLPNLLEITELIREFLQSTNRGYRYHINTGLCSS
;
A
#
# COMPACT_ATOMS: atom_id res chain seq x y z
N MET A 1 0.61 18.24 9.67
CA MET A 1 -0.82 17.88 9.49
C MET A 1 -1.74 19.07 9.70
N LYS A 2 -1.64 19.82 10.81
CA LYS A 2 -2.42 21.06 11.02
C LYS A 2 -2.08 22.16 10.01
N SER A 3 -0.79 22.39 9.75
CA SER A 3 -0.30 23.35 8.72
C SER A 3 -0.81 23.04 7.31
N ASN A 4 -0.85 21.75 6.96
CA ASN A 4 -1.31 21.27 5.65
C ASN A 4 -2.85 21.18 5.58
N LYS A 5 -3.57 21.66 6.60
CA LYS A 5 -5.05 21.62 6.71
C LYS A 5 -5.66 20.20 6.61
N ILE A 6 -4.89 19.19 6.98
CA ILE A 6 -5.34 17.78 7.00
C ILE A 6 -6.15 17.48 8.27
N ILE A 7 -5.79 18.11 9.40
CA ILE A 7 -6.47 17.95 10.69
C ILE A 7 -6.82 19.32 11.29
N ARG A 8 -7.84 19.34 12.13
CA ARG A 8 -8.28 20.50 12.91
C ARG A 8 -8.61 20.08 14.34
N ASP A 9 -8.60 21.05 15.25
CA ASP A 9 -9.08 20.81 16.61
C ASP A 9 -10.59 20.50 16.54
N SER A 10 -11.04 19.53 17.34
CA SER A 10 -12.42 19.07 17.36
C SER A 10 -12.92 18.94 18.80
N LYS A 11 -14.25 19.06 18.96
CA LYS A 11 -14.96 18.79 20.23
C LYS A 11 -15.89 17.59 20.04
N SER A 12 -15.40 16.55 19.38
CA SER A 12 -16.18 15.34 19.10
C SER A 12 -16.47 14.57 20.39
N PRO A 13 -17.66 13.98 20.54
CA PRO A 13 -17.92 13.04 21.63
C PRO A 13 -17.17 11.71 21.48
N PHE A 14 -16.63 11.42 20.28
CA PHE A 14 -15.84 10.22 19.99
C PHE A 14 -14.34 10.51 20.01
N ASN A 15 -13.57 9.67 20.71
CA ASN A 15 -12.12 9.74 20.80
C ASN A 15 -11.51 8.33 20.67
N PHE A 16 -10.32 8.25 20.06
CA PHE A 16 -9.58 7.02 19.83
C PHE A 16 -8.14 7.16 20.29
N GLN A 17 -7.51 6.04 20.64
CA GLN A 17 -6.13 6.04 21.12
C GLN A 17 -5.14 6.34 19.98
N LEU A 18 -4.09 7.10 20.29
CA LEU A 18 -2.94 7.33 19.44
C LEU A 18 -1.81 6.35 19.77
N VAL A 19 -1.26 5.71 18.74
CA VAL A 19 -0.18 4.74 18.84
C VAL A 19 1.03 5.26 18.06
N VAL A 20 2.20 5.27 18.70
CA VAL A 20 3.45 5.67 18.04
C VAL A 20 4.20 4.42 17.58
N VAL A 21 4.48 4.35 16.29
CA VAL A 21 5.16 3.20 15.66
C VAL A 21 6.50 3.64 15.09
N LYS A 22 7.54 2.85 15.36
CA LYS A 22 8.87 3.03 14.76
C LYS A 22 8.89 2.41 13.36
N LYS A 23 9.26 3.19 12.35
CA LYS A 23 9.54 2.68 11.01
C LYS A 23 10.94 2.04 10.99
N LYS A 24 11.12 1.04 10.13
CA LYS A 24 12.41 0.36 9.93
C LYS A 24 13.52 1.31 9.45
N ASN A 25 13.16 2.36 8.72
CA ASN A 25 14.13 3.30 8.16
C ASN A 25 14.59 4.30 9.23
N LEU A 26 15.90 4.57 9.21
CA LEU A 26 16.51 5.63 9.99
C LEU A 26 16.34 6.98 9.29
N ASP A 27 16.26 8.02 10.09
CA ASP A 27 16.26 9.41 9.63
C ASP A 27 17.69 9.89 9.33
N SER A 28 17.85 11.08 8.76
CA SER A 28 19.17 11.65 8.42
C SER A 28 20.12 11.77 9.62
N ALA A 29 19.60 11.74 10.85
CA ALA A 29 20.35 11.73 12.10
C ALA A 29 20.55 10.33 12.71
N GLY A 30 20.29 9.25 11.96
CA GLY A 30 20.50 7.86 12.41
C GLY A 30 19.45 7.33 13.41
N LYS A 31 18.35 8.06 13.65
CA LYS A 31 17.27 7.67 14.58
C LYS A 31 16.10 7.03 13.83
N PRO A 32 15.37 6.06 14.43
CA PRO A 32 14.22 5.46 13.77
C PRO A 32 13.12 6.49 13.53
N LYS A 33 12.62 6.56 12.29
CA LYS A 33 11.54 7.49 11.93
C LYS A 33 10.23 7.05 12.58
N LEU A 34 9.59 7.93 13.32
CA LEU A 34 8.31 7.65 13.99
C LEU A 34 7.12 7.97 13.09
N ARG A 35 6.05 7.19 13.21
CA ARG A 35 4.72 7.48 12.65
C ARG A 35 3.68 7.42 13.76
N ILE A 36 2.69 8.28 13.65
CA ILE A 36 1.52 8.29 14.52
C ILE A 36 0.40 7.54 13.79
N CYS A 37 -0.17 6.54 14.46
CA CYS A 37 -1.32 5.78 14.01
C CYS A 37 -2.48 6.01 14.97
N VAL A 38 -3.70 6.14 14.45
CA VAL A 38 -4.92 6.19 15.28
C VAL A 38 -5.54 4.80 15.27
N ASP A 39 -5.94 4.29 16.42
CA ASP A 39 -6.60 2.98 16.52
C ASP A 39 -8.10 3.08 16.21
N PHE A 40 -8.46 2.80 14.96
CA PHE A 40 -9.84 2.82 14.48
C PHE A 40 -10.56 1.47 14.55
N ARG A 41 -10.04 0.46 15.25
CA ARG A 41 -10.67 -0.89 15.27
C ARG A 41 -12.15 -0.88 15.64
N LYS A 42 -12.50 -0.21 16.74
CA LYS A 42 -13.91 -0.05 17.18
C LYS A 42 -14.76 0.74 16.19
N LEU A 43 -14.16 1.70 15.48
CA LEU A 43 -14.87 2.48 14.46
C LEU A 43 -15.16 1.63 13.21
N ASN A 44 -14.20 0.81 12.81
CA ASN A 44 -14.32 -0.06 11.64
C ASN A 44 -15.38 -1.15 11.85
N GLU A 45 -15.64 -1.58 13.09
CA GLU A 45 -16.71 -2.55 13.42
C GLU A 45 -18.11 -1.97 13.22
N VAL A 46 -18.29 -0.66 13.40
CA VAL A 46 -19.59 0.02 13.28
C VAL A 46 -19.81 0.67 11.90
N THR A 47 -18.75 0.78 11.10
CA THR A 47 -18.79 1.44 9.80
C THR A 47 -19.05 0.40 8.71
N GLU A 48 -20.02 0.65 7.84
CA GLU A 48 -20.25 -0.20 6.66
C GLU A 48 -19.04 -0.12 5.72
N ASN A 49 -18.53 -1.27 5.32
CA ASN A 49 -17.35 -1.34 4.47
C ASN A 49 -17.77 -1.35 2.99
N GLU A 50 -17.53 -0.24 2.30
CA GLU A 50 -17.63 -0.18 0.84
C GLU A 50 -16.42 -0.87 0.19
N ALA A 51 -16.47 -2.20 0.14
CA ALA A 51 -15.44 -3.00 -0.48
C ALA A 51 -15.53 -2.90 -2.01
N TYR A 52 -14.71 -2.04 -2.61
CA TYR A 52 -14.46 -2.07 -4.05
C TYR A 52 -13.61 -3.29 -4.39
N GLY A 53 -14.08 -4.10 -5.34
CA GLY A 53 -13.35 -5.27 -5.83
C GLY A 53 -12.03 -4.85 -6.46
N LEU A 54 -10.92 -5.07 -5.75
CA LEU A 54 -9.59 -4.95 -6.32
C LEU A 54 -9.28 -6.24 -7.08
N PRO A 55 -8.92 -6.17 -8.37
CA PRO A 55 -8.62 -7.36 -9.15
C PRO A 55 -7.43 -8.11 -8.56
N ASN A 56 -7.37 -9.41 -8.81
CA ASN A 56 -6.28 -10.23 -8.32
C ASN A 56 -4.95 -9.76 -8.96
N LEU A 57 -3.85 -9.82 -8.20
CA LEU A 57 -2.53 -9.46 -8.72
C LEU A 57 -2.19 -10.22 -10.01
N LEU A 58 -2.52 -11.51 -10.08
CA LEU A 58 -2.26 -12.35 -11.24
C LEU A 58 -3.07 -11.89 -12.45
N GLU A 59 -4.34 -11.52 -12.26
CA GLU A 59 -5.19 -11.00 -13.33
C GLU A 59 -4.61 -9.71 -13.91
N ILE A 60 -4.19 -8.77 -13.05
CA ILE A 60 -3.55 -7.53 -13.50
C ILE A 60 -2.24 -7.83 -14.25
N THR A 61 -1.43 -8.75 -13.72
CA THR A 61 -0.13 -9.10 -14.30
C THR A 61 -0.28 -9.72 -15.69
N GLU A 62 -1.28 -10.59 -15.85
CA GLU A 62 -1.54 -11.28 -17.12
C GLU A 62 -2.07 -10.32 -18.18
N LEU A 63 -2.98 -9.42 -17.81
CA LEU A 63 -3.45 -8.35 -18.71
C LEU A 63 -2.30 -7.48 -19.21
N ILE A 64 -1.37 -7.11 -18.32
CA ILE A 64 -0.18 -6.34 -18.71
C ILE A 64 0.71 -7.14 -19.65
N ARG A 65 0.90 -8.44 -19.38
CA ARG A 65 1.71 -9.35 -20.20
C ARG A 65 1.16 -9.45 -21.63
N GLU A 66 -0.15 -9.67 -21.77
CA GLU A 66 -0.83 -9.76 -23.06
C GLU A 66 -0.76 -8.44 -23.83
N PHE A 67 -0.99 -7.31 -23.15
CA PHE A 67 -0.89 -5.99 -23.76
C PHE A 67 0.51 -5.74 -24.34
N LEU A 68 1.56 -6.03 -23.57
CA LEU A 68 2.95 -5.87 -24.03
C LEU A 68 3.31 -6.81 -25.18
N GLN A 69 2.74 -8.02 -25.23
CA GLN A 69 2.93 -8.95 -26.35
C GLN A 69 2.24 -8.47 -27.63
N SER A 70 1.07 -7.86 -27.52
CA SER A 70 0.35 -7.30 -28.67
C SER A 70 1.05 -6.09 -29.29
N THR A 71 1.72 -5.26 -28.48
CA THR A 71 2.50 -4.11 -28.93
C THR A 71 3.90 -4.50 -29.42
N ASN A 72 4.49 -5.57 -28.88
CA ASN A 72 5.81 -6.07 -29.27
C ASN A 72 5.76 -7.25 -30.27
N ARG A 73 5.02 -7.13 -31.39
CA ARG A 73 5.34 -7.94 -32.60
C ARG A 73 6.71 -7.56 -33.22
N GLY A 74 7.70 -7.20 -32.40
CA GLY A 74 9.02 -6.75 -32.82
C GLY A 74 10.15 -7.04 -31.82
N TYR A 75 9.88 -7.36 -30.55
CA TYR A 75 10.95 -7.66 -29.58
C TYR A 75 10.66 -8.96 -28.80
N ARG A 76 11.27 -10.03 -29.30
CA ARG A 76 11.30 -11.37 -28.71
C ARG A 76 12.20 -11.35 -27.47
N TYR A 77 11.62 -11.13 -26.29
CA TYR A 77 12.32 -11.42 -25.04
C TYR A 77 12.43 -12.94 -24.89
N HIS A 78 13.63 -13.45 -25.11
CA HIS A 78 14.00 -14.82 -24.74
C HIS A 78 13.97 -14.93 -23.21
N ILE A 79 12.87 -15.47 -22.67
CA ILE A 79 12.89 -16.03 -21.32
C ILE A 79 13.76 -17.29 -21.37
N ASN A 80 15.00 -17.19 -20.87
CA ASN A 80 15.83 -18.35 -20.63
C ASN A 80 15.20 -19.18 -19.50
N THR A 81 14.32 -20.12 -19.85
CA THR A 81 14.05 -21.28 -19.01
C THR A 81 15.22 -22.24 -19.18
N GLY A 82 16.37 -21.88 -18.60
CA GLY A 82 17.46 -22.80 -18.40
C GLY A 82 17.01 -23.82 -17.35
N LEU A 83 16.65 -25.03 -17.82
CA LEU A 83 16.77 -26.24 -17.02
C LEU A 83 18.19 -26.24 -16.43
N CYS A 84 18.30 -26.08 -15.11
CA CYS A 84 19.49 -26.49 -14.40
C CYS A 84 19.40 -28.02 -14.27
N SER A 85 19.93 -28.71 -15.27
CA SER A 85 20.26 -30.12 -15.18
C SER A 85 21.55 -30.26 -14.38
N SER A 86 21.47 -30.82 -13.18
CA SER A 86 22.53 -31.59 -12.50
C SER A 86 21.89 -32.43 -11.41
#